data_AF-A0A258T3Z9-F1
#
_entry.id   AF-A0A258T3Z9-F1
#
_cell.length_a   1.000
_cell.length_b   1.000
_cell.length_c   1.000
_cell.angle_alpha   90.00
_cell.angle_beta   90.00
_cell.angle_gamma   90.00
#
_symmetry.space_group_name_H-M   'P 1'
#
loop_
_entity.id
_entity.type
_entity.pdbx_description
1 polymer ?
#
loop_
_entity_poly.entity_id
_entity_poly.type
_entity_poly.pdbx_seq_one_letter_code
_entity_poly.pdbx_strand_id
1 'polypeptide(L)'
;MPSDFAAHAFLVRACLRTASGATVLEPDTVCFDLELALQIADDDLPFVAGVAVFALDADGQLLSRFPLLSKGVQIAAPQPVALVWPTPTTRKATAAA
;
A
#
# COMPACT_ATOMS: atom_id res chain seq x y z
N MET A 1 -29.47 -6.92 1.21
CA MET A 1 -28.46 -5.84 1.14
C MET A 1 -27.14 -6.53 0.86
N PRO A 2 -26.42 -6.24 -0.23
CA PRO A 2 -25.21 -6.99 -0.57
C PRO A 2 -24.11 -6.63 0.42
N SER A 3 -23.54 -7.61 1.10
CA SER A 3 -22.66 -7.44 2.27
C SER A 3 -21.34 -8.19 2.08
N ASP A 4 -20.62 -7.99 0.97
CA ASP A 4 -19.43 -8.81 0.67
C ASP A 4 -18.20 -8.03 0.17
N PHE A 5 -18.08 -6.74 0.48
CA PHE A 5 -16.77 -6.06 0.43
C PHE A 5 -16.29 -5.78 1.85
N ALA A 6 -16.07 -6.86 2.62
CA ALA A 6 -15.42 -6.75 3.91
C ALA A 6 -13.95 -6.39 3.67
N ALA A 7 -13.51 -5.25 4.18
CA ALA A 7 -12.08 -4.97 4.27
C ALA A 7 -11.44 -6.03 5.19
N HIS A 8 -10.39 -6.68 4.71
CA HIS A 8 -9.65 -7.71 5.46
C HIS A 8 -8.38 -7.13 6.07
N ALA A 9 -7.85 -6.06 5.49
CA ALA A 9 -6.71 -5.32 6.00
C ALA A 9 -6.80 -3.84 5.59
N PHE A 10 -5.91 -3.03 6.15
CA PHE A 10 -5.85 -1.60 5.97
C PHE A 10 -4.39 -1.20 5.72
N LEU A 11 -4.15 -0.50 4.62
CA LEU A 11 -2.83 0.00 4.25
C LEU A 11 -2.69 1.45 4.72
N VAL A 12 -1.77 1.71 5.64
CA VAL A 12 -1.34 3.04 6.04
C VAL A 12 -0.15 3.44 5.19
N ARG A 13 -0.30 4.51 4.43
CA ARG A 13 0.75 5.06 3.58
C ARG A 13 1.06 6.48 4.02
N ALA A 14 2.31 6.73 4.38
CA ALA A 14 2.81 8.04 4.76
C ALA A 14 3.76 8.61 3.70
N CYS A 15 3.89 9.93 3.67
CA CYS A 15 4.87 10.59 2.82
C CYS A 15 5.58 11.72 3.55
N LEU A 16 6.87 11.88 3.26
CA LEU A 16 7.70 12.98 3.71
C LEU A 16 7.86 14.00 2.58
N ARG A 17 8.04 15.27 2.96
CA ARG A 17 8.44 16.32 2.02
C ARG A 17 9.90 16.67 2.28
N THR A 18 10.73 16.44 1.27
CA THR A 18 12.15 16.80 1.29
C THR A 18 12.35 18.31 1.22
N ALA A 19 13.55 18.79 1.55
CA ALA A 19 13.90 20.21 1.48
C ALA A 19 13.76 20.82 0.07
N SER A 20 13.85 20.01 -0.98
CA SER A 20 13.63 20.44 -2.37
C SER A 20 12.15 20.54 -2.75
N GLY A 21 11.23 20.19 -1.84
CA GLY A 21 9.80 20.13 -2.08
C GLY A 21 9.31 18.81 -2.70
N ALA A 22 10.21 17.87 -2.98
CA ALA A 22 9.82 16.56 -3.50
C ALA A 22 9.16 15.71 -2.40
N THR A 23 8.11 14.98 -2.77
CA THR A 23 7.40 14.03 -1.90
C THR A 23 8.03 12.64 -2.02
N VAL A 24 8.40 12.05 -0.89
CA VAL A 24 8.94 10.69 -0.80
C VAL A 24 7.95 9.83 -0.03
N LEU A 25 7.60 8.68 -0.58
CA LEU A 25 6.76 7.72 0.13
C LEU A 25 7.60 6.96 1.15
N GLU A 26 7.09 6.88 2.37
CA GLU A 26 7.61 5.96 3.39
C GLU A 26 7.19 4.53 3.05
N PRO A 27 7.84 3.52 3.64
CA PRO A 27 7.38 2.14 3.56
C PRO A 27 5.93 2.01 4.01
N ASP A 28 5.11 1.33 3.21
CA ASP A 28 3.71 1.11 3.55
C ASP A 28 3.58 0.19 4.77
N THR A 29 2.63 0.48 5.65
CA THR A 29 2.30 -0.33 6.82
C THR A 29 0.94 -1.00 6.63
N VAL A 30 0.85 -2.31 6.86
CA VAL A 30 -0.41 -3.07 6.74
C VAL A 30 -0.91 -3.44 8.13
N CYS A 31 -2.17 -3.11 8.41
CA CYS A 31 -2.87 -3.42 9.65
C CYS A 31 -4.08 -4.30 9.37
N PHE A 32 -4.40 -5.26 10.24
CA PHE A 32 -5.62 -6.07 10.12
C PHE A 32 -6.79 -5.52 10.94
N ASP A 33 -6.54 -4.42 11.66
CA ASP A 33 -7.51 -3.70 12.48
C ASP A 33 -7.62 -2.24 12.01
N LEU A 34 -8.85 -1.76 11.84
CA LEU A 34 -9.10 -0.41 11.33
C LEU A 34 -8.75 0.67 12.36
N GLU A 35 -9.10 0.46 13.63
CA GLU A 35 -8.86 1.46 14.68
C GLU A 35 -7.36 1.64 14.88
N LEU A 36 -6.59 0.55 14.86
CA LEU A 36 -5.13 0.61 14.89
C LEU A 36 -4.56 1.35 13.68
N ALA A 37 -5.06 1.07 12.46
CA ALA A 37 -4.60 1.75 11.24
C ALA A 37 -4.85 3.27 11.30
N LEU A 38 -6.00 3.68 11.83
CA LEU A 38 -6.36 5.09 12.03
C LEU A 38 -5.52 5.73 13.13
N GLN A 39 -5.24 5.01 14.22
CA GLN A 39 -4.38 5.48 15.30
C GLN A 39 -2.96 5.73 14.81
N ILE A 40 -2.36 4.79 14.07
CA ILE A 40 -1.04 4.96 13.44
C ILE A 40 -1.05 6.19 12.53
N ALA A 41 -2.08 6.36 11.70
CA ALA A 41 -2.16 7.52 10.82
C ALA A 41 -2.27 8.85 11.58
N ASP A 42 -2.90 8.87 12.76
CA ASP A 42 -2.97 10.06 13.60
C ASP A 42 -1.64 10.33 14.33
N ASP A 43 -0.98 9.28 14.82
CA ASP A 43 0.32 9.35 15.50
C ASP A 43 1.46 9.76 14.56
N ASP A 44 1.39 9.36 13.28
CA ASP A 44 2.37 9.74 12.25
C ASP A 44 2.18 11.18 11.77
N LEU A 45 0.97 11.74 11.87
CA LEU A 45 0.61 13.05 11.33
C LEU A 45 1.58 14.19 11.71
N PRO A 46 2.13 14.27 12.93
CA PRO A 46 3.10 15.31 13.31
C PRO A 46 4.47 15.18 12.62
N PHE A 47 4.81 13.99 12.10
CA PHE A 47 6.13 13.67 11.57
C PHE A 47 6.16 13.60 10.03
N VAL A 48 5.00 13.55 9.40
CA VAL A 48 4.86 13.31 7.96
C VAL A 48 4.21 14.51 7.25
N ALA A 49 4.48 14.64 5.95
CA ALA A 49 3.84 15.66 5.13
C ALA A 49 2.41 15.27 4.71
N GLY A 50 2.12 13.97 4.67
CA GLY A 50 0.80 13.44 4.41
C GLY A 50 0.68 11.99 4.83
N VAL A 51 -0.55 11.56 5.06
CA VAL A 51 -0.88 10.17 5.40
C VAL A 51 -2.24 9.79 4.82
N ALA A 52 -2.35 8.56 4.35
CA ALA A 52 -3.57 8.00 3.80
C ALA A 52 -3.79 6.55 4.25
N VAL A 53 -5.04 6.19 4.54
CA VAL A 53 -5.43 4.83 4.92
C VAL A 53 -6.34 4.24 3.85
N PHE A 54 -5.99 3.10 3.29
CA PHE A 54 -6.76 2.41 2.26
C PHE A 54 -7.28 1.06 2.77
N ALA A 55 -8.46 0.66 2.30
CA ALA A 55 -9.01 -0.66 2.59
C ALA A 55 -8.51 -1.70 1.56
N LEU A 56 -8.11 -2.87 2.05
CA LEU A 56 -7.66 -4.00 1.26
C LEU A 56 -8.64 -5.18 1.36
N ASP A 57 -8.79 -5.93 0.27
CA ASP A 57 -9.48 -7.21 0.25
C ASP A 57 -8.58 -8.37 0.74
N ALA A 58 -9.10 -9.60 0.68
CA ALA A 58 -8.39 -10.81 1.12
C ALA A 58 -7.14 -11.11 0.28
N ASP A 59 -7.08 -10.62 -0.96
CA ASP A 59 -5.93 -10.77 -1.88
C ASP A 59 -4.93 -9.61 -1.74
N GLY A 60 -5.15 -8.72 -0.77
CA GLY A 60 -4.33 -7.52 -0.55
C GLY A 60 -4.52 -6.44 -1.61
N GLN A 61 -5.58 -6.53 -2.42
CA GLN A 61 -5.90 -5.51 -3.43
C GLN A 61 -6.73 -4.39 -2.81
N LEU A 62 -6.57 -3.18 -3.35
CA LEU A 62 -7.35 -2.02 -2.93
C LEU A 62 -8.83 -2.21 -3.27
N LEU A 63 -9.68 -2.13 -2.25
CA LEU A 63 -11.13 -2.12 -2.44
C LEU A 63 -11.63 -0.82 -3.13
N SER A 64 -10.87 0.27 -2.99
CA SER A 64 -11.18 1.56 -3.59
C SER A 64 -9.90 2.35 -3.90
N ARG A 65 -9.96 3.18 -4.96
CA ARG A 65 -8.91 4.15 -5.28
C ARG A 65 -8.90 5.36 -4.34
N PHE A 66 -9.97 5.54 -3.57
CA PHE A 66 -10.07 6.60 -2.58
C PHE A 66 -9.76 6.04 -1.21
N PRO A 67 -8.88 6.72 -0.44
CA PRO A 67 -8.58 6.30 0.92
C PRO A 67 -9.79 6.52 1.84
N LEU A 68 -9.88 5.71 2.88
CA LEU A 68 -10.80 5.89 4.01
C LEU A 68 -10.47 7.16 4.80
N LEU A 69 -9.18 7.49 4.89
CA LEU A 69 -8.66 8.69 5.54
C LEU A 69 -7.56 9.28 4.67
N SER A 70 -7.54 10.60 4.48
CA SER A 70 -6.42 11.32 3.88
C SER A 70 -6.20 12.63 4.63
N LYS A 71 -4.99 12.85 5.14
CA LYS A 71 -4.59 14.11 5.81
C LYS A 71 -3.28 14.62 5.22
N GLY A 72 -3.09 15.94 5.20
CA GLY A 72 -1.89 16.60 4.69
C GLY A 72 -1.83 16.64 3.16
N VAL A 73 -0.65 16.38 2.60
CA VAL A 73 -0.42 16.31 1.15
C VAL A 73 -1.19 15.14 0.55
N GLN A 74 -1.78 15.32 -0.64
CA GLN A 74 -2.47 14.24 -1.35
C GLN A 74 -1.52 13.08 -1.68
N ILE A 75 -1.90 11.89 -1.25
CA ILE A 75 -1.19 10.64 -1.51
C ILE A 75 -1.96 9.85 -2.57
N ALA A 76 -1.27 9.46 -3.63
CA ALA A 76 -1.84 8.61 -4.65
C ALA A 76 -2.04 7.18 -4.12
N ALA A 77 -3.16 6.56 -4.54
CA ALA A 77 -3.42 5.16 -4.27
C ALA A 77 -2.28 4.26 -4.79
N PRO A 78 -1.91 3.21 -4.04
CA PRO A 78 -0.99 2.19 -4.52
C PRO A 78 -1.41 1.68 -5.90
N GLN A 79 -0.45 1.60 -6.83
CA GLN A 79 -0.67 0.87 -8.06
C GLN A 79 -0.52 -0.62 -7.73
N PRO A 80 -1.44 -1.49 -8.18
CA PRO A 80 -1.25 -2.92 -8.04
C PRO A 80 0.03 -3.30 -8.80
N VAL A 81 1.06 -3.70 -8.06
CA VAL A 81 2.27 -4.26 -8.65
C VAL A 81 1.93 -5.67 -9.07
N ALA A 82 1.74 -5.89 -10.37
CA ALA A 82 1.74 -7.24 -10.91
C ALA A 82 3.13 -7.82 -10.65
N LEU A 83 3.24 -8.68 -9.64
CA LEU A 83 4.42 -9.51 -9.44
C LEU A 83 4.52 -10.45 -10.64
N VAL A 84 5.31 -10.06 -11.64
CA VAL A 84 5.68 -10.96 -12.73
C VAL A 84 6.74 -11.89 -12.17
N TRP A 85 6.34 -13.09 -11.76
CA TRP A 85 7.29 -14.15 -11.45
C TRP A 85 8.12 -14.43 -12.71
N PRO A 86 9.47 -14.31 -12.67
CA PRO A 86 10.28 -14.71 -13.79
C PRO A 86 10.07 -16.21 -14.01
N THR A 87 9.55 -16.57 -15.19
CA THR A 87 9.36 -17.98 -15.55
C THR A 87 10.73 -18.65 -15.56
N PRO A 88 10.93 -19.78 -14.84
CA PRO A 88 12.22 -20.45 -14.81
C PRO A 88 12.58 -20.90 -16.23
N THR A 89 13.57 -20.25 -16.83
CA THR A 89 14.03 -20.59 -18.17
C THR A 89 14.81 -21.90 -18.06
N THR A 90 14.18 -23.00 -18.48
CA THR A 90 14.85 -24.30 -18.55
C THR A 90 15.99 -24.22 -19.56
N ARG A 91 17.24 -24.04 -19.10
CA ARG A 91 18.41 -24.30 -19.95
C ARG A 91 18.47 -25.81 -20.18
N LYS A 92 18.14 -26.25 -21.39
CA LYS A 92 18.51 -27.59 -21.86
C LYS A 92 20.04 -27.70 -21.82
N ALA A 93 20.55 -28.49 -20.88
CA ALA A 93 21.95 -28.91 -20.90
C ALA A 93 22.17 -29.73 -22.18
N THR A 94 22.99 -29.20 -23.09
CA THR A 94 23.44 -29.95 -24.27
C THR A 94 24.49 -30.94 -23.78
N ALA A 95 24.11 -32.21 -23.65
CA ALA A 95 25.07 -33.29 -23.42
C ALA A 95 25.85 -33.51 -24.73
N ALA A 96 27.12 -33.12 -24.73
CA ALA A 96 28.08 -33.53 -25.75
C ALA A 96 28.55 -34.95 -25.41
N ALA A 97 28.40 -35.86 -26.37
CA ALA A 97 28.99 -37.20 -26.38
C ALA A 97 30.20 -37.19 -27.32
#